data_AF-A0A9P0ZGD3-F1
#
_entry.id   AF-A0A9P0ZGD3-F1
#
_cell.length_a   1.000
_cell.length_b   1.000
_cell.length_c   1.000
_cell.angle_alpha   90.00
_cell.angle_beta   90.00
_cell.angle_gamma   90.00
#
_symmetry.space_group_name_H-M   'P 1'
#
loop_
_entity.id
_entity.type
_entity.pdbx_description
1 polymer ?
#
loop_
_entity_poly.entity_id
_entity_poly.type
_entity_poly.pdbx_seq_one_letter_code
_entity_poly.pdbx_strand_id
1 'polypeptide(L)'
;MLEHISKVVDVIGDGHCGYRSFAELLGWGEIEWVRVQRELAEELDHHRGLYDPICLLGTIDDLRKQIDYYISPTPPRHWIHMPHTWLIFATLYQVILVHLDLHEPVTCLPMIAPPGSSPPETIFCIARLHSQQHYIAIWLNNNAQLPPVITTWSYYHDASVTGWDTPLLHRIKQFTERRNFIRDP
;
A
#
# COMPACT_ATOMS: atom_id res chain seq x y z
N MET A 1 -11.21 -3.66 -16.13
CA MET A 1 -10.57 -3.04 -14.94
C MET A 1 -11.38 -1.82 -14.47
N LEU A 2 -11.82 -0.94 -15.38
CA LEU A 2 -12.63 0.25 -15.04
C LEU A 2 -13.99 -0.04 -14.38
N GLU A 3 -14.64 -1.17 -14.68
CA GLU A 3 -15.95 -1.55 -14.11
C GLU A 3 -15.93 -1.82 -12.59
N HIS A 4 -14.74 -1.88 -11.98
CA HIS A 4 -14.56 -2.12 -10.55
C HIS A 4 -14.08 -0.87 -9.80
N ILE A 5 -14.01 0.29 -10.45
CA ILE A 5 -13.60 1.56 -9.86
C ILE A 5 -14.83 2.44 -9.66
N SER A 6 -15.07 2.89 -8.43
CA SER A 6 -16.18 3.80 -8.09
C SER A 6 -15.76 5.26 -8.10
N LYS A 7 -14.50 5.55 -7.75
CA LYS A 7 -13.95 6.91 -7.67
C LYS A 7 -12.45 6.89 -7.94
N VAL A 8 -11.96 7.95 -8.57
CA VAL A 8 -10.54 8.25 -8.75
C VAL A 8 -10.28 9.67 -8.26
N VAL A 9 -9.20 9.87 -7.53
CA VAL A 9 -8.69 11.20 -7.17
C VAL A 9 -7.26 11.32 -7.68
N ASP A 10 -7.07 12.28 -8.58
CA ASP A 10 -5.78 12.69 -9.09
C ASP A 10 -5.21 13.78 -8.18
N VAL A 11 -4.26 13.42 -7.33
CA VAL A 11 -3.63 14.31 -6.35
C VAL A 11 -2.51 15.13 -6.98
N ILE A 12 -1.98 16.11 -6.27
CA ILE A 12 -0.85 16.91 -6.73
C ILE A 12 0.41 16.04 -6.95
N GLY A 13 1.01 16.17 -8.13
CA GLY A 13 2.24 15.48 -8.54
C GLY A 13 3.52 16.22 -8.19
N ASP A 14 3.78 16.48 -6.90
CA ASP A 14 4.95 17.21 -6.40
C ASP A 14 6.06 16.30 -5.82
N GLY A 15 5.98 15.00 -6.10
CA GLY A 15 6.84 13.97 -5.52
C GLY A 15 6.34 13.41 -4.19
N HIS A 16 5.27 13.97 -3.60
CA HIS A 16 4.55 13.39 -2.45
C HIS A 16 3.23 12.73 -2.83
N CYS A 17 2.96 12.54 -4.12
CA CYS A 17 1.71 11.98 -4.65
C CYS A 17 1.28 10.65 -3.99
N GLY A 18 2.23 9.80 -3.59
CA GLY A 18 1.93 8.59 -2.81
C GLY A 18 1.34 8.89 -1.42
N TYR A 19 1.98 9.77 -0.66
CA TYR A 19 1.51 10.19 0.68
C TYR A 19 0.23 11.03 0.60
N ARG A 20 0.08 11.84 -0.44
CA ARG A 20 -1.14 12.59 -0.74
C ARG A 20 -2.31 11.66 -1.05
N SER A 21 -2.08 10.62 -1.86
CA SER A 21 -3.07 9.59 -2.15
C SER A 21 -3.51 8.85 -0.88
N PHE A 22 -2.57 8.56 0.02
CA PHE A 22 -2.90 7.99 1.34
C PHE A 22 -3.77 8.92 2.19
N ALA A 23 -3.44 10.20 2.26
CA ALA A 23 -4.24 11.16 3.03
C ALA A 23 -5.67 11.30 2.46
N GLU A 24 -5.83 11.24 1.14
CA GLU A 24 -7.13 11.16 0.47
C GLU A 24 -7.90 9.88 0.82
N LEU A 25 -7.24 8.72 0.80
CA LEU A 25 -7.85 7.43 1.13
C LEU A 25 -8.31 7.38 2.60
N LEU A 26 -7.56 8.01 3.51
CA LEU A 26 -7.92 8.18 4.92
C LEU A 26 -9.04 9.21 5.15
N GLY A 27 -9.45 9.94 4.10
CA GLY A 27 -10.48 10.97 4.18
C GLY A 27 -10.02 12.28 4.83
N TRP A 28 -8.71 12.48 4.98
CA TRP A 28 -8.13 13.71 5.56
C TRP A 28 -7.92 14.80 4.51
N GLY A 29 -7.92 14.42 3.23
CA GLY A 29 -7.61 15.30 2.11
C GLY A 29 -6.12 15.38 1.83
N GLU A 30 -5.75 15.59 0.57
CA GLU A 30 -4.37 15.45 0.10
C GLU A 30 -3.38 16.38 0.79
N ILE A 31 -3.84 17.49 1.38
CA ILE A 31 -3.00 18.47 2.09
C ILE A 31 -2.40 17.87 3.37
N GLU A 32 -3.03 16.85 3.95
CA GLU A 32 -2.61 16.18 5.19
C GLU A 32 -1.53 15.10 4.96
N TRP A 33 -0.86 15.09 3.80
CA TRP A 33 0.20 14.13 3.48
C TRP A 33 1.36 14.13 4.49
N VAL A 34 1.69 15.29 5.08
CA VAL A 34 2.73 15.43 6.13
C VAL A 34 2.36 14.62 7.36
N ARG A 35 1.07 14.61 7.73
CA ARG A 35 0.57 13.83 8.86
C ARG A 35 0.77 12.35 8.60
N VAL A 36 0.43 11.88 7.40
CA VAL A 36 0.63 10.47 7.00
C VAL A 36 2.11 10.09 7.09
N GLN A 37 3.02 10.91 6.55
CA GLN A 37 4.46 10.64 6.64
C GLN A 37 4.95 10.53 8.09
N ARG A 38 4.52 11.45 8.95
CA ARG A 38 4.93 11.44 10.36
C ARG A 38 4.43 10.18 11.07
N GLU A 39 3.17 9.80 10.89
CA GLU A 39 2.63 8.59 11.51
C GLU A 39 3.31 7.33 10.97
N LEU A 40 3.66 7.26 9.68
CA LEU A 40 4.44 6.17 9.11
C LEU A 40 5.86 6.09 9.67
N ALA A 41 6.52 7.25 9.86
CA ALA A 41 7.84 7.33 10.44
C ALA A 41 7.84 6.88 11.92
N GLU A 42 6.84 7.30 12.68
CA GLU A 42 6.63 6.86 14.06
C GLU A 42 6.36 5.34 14.13
N GLU A 43 5.50 4.80 13.27
CA GLU A 43 5.25 3.35 13.20
C GLU A 43 6.53 2.56 12.92
N LEU A 44 7.33 3.04 11.97
CA LEU A 44 8.62 2.43 11.64
C LEU A 44 9.57 2.41 12.84
N ASP A 45 9.61 3.50 13.61
CA ASP A 45 10.47 3.64 14.80
C ASP A 45 10.02 2.72 15.95
N HIS A 46 8.70 2.54 16.14
CA HIS A 46 8.16 1.68 17.20
C HIS A 46 8.31 0.18 16.90
N HIS A 47 8.20 -0.21 15.63
CA HIS A 47 8.18 -1.62 15.22
C HIS A 47 9.39 -2.00 14.35
N ARG A 48 10.58 -1.47 14.66
CA ARG A 48 11.79 -1.70 13.87
C ARG A 48 12.10 -3.18 13.62
N GLY A 49 11.95 -4.03 14.63
CA GLY A 49 12.20 -5.47 14.50
C GLY A 49 11.23 -6.20 13.55
N LEU A 50 10.03 -5.65 13.34
CA LEU A 50 9.06 -6.17 12.37
C LEU A 50 9.43 -5.77 10.94
N TYR A 51 9.93 -4.55 10.75
CA TYR A 51 10.18 -3.98 9.42
C TYR A 51 11.60 -4.18 8.89
N ASP A 52 12.59 -4.39 9.76
CA ASP A 52 13.99 -4.61 9.36
C ASP A 52 14.16 -5.82 8.42
N PRO A 53 13.56 -7.01 8.66
CA PRO A 53 13.70 -8.16 7.79
C PRO A 53 13.11 -7.96 6.38
N ILE A 54 12.18 -7.01 6.24
CA ILE A 54 11.50 -6.75 4.97
C ILE A 54 12.12 -5.61 4.18
N CYS A 55 13.11 -4.88 4.71
CA CYS A 55 13.81 -3.78 4.03
C CYS A 55 14.75 -4.28 2.91
N LEU A 56 14.17 -4.76 1.81
CA LEU A 56 14.89 -5.36 0.66
C LEU A 56 15.85 -4.42 -0.09
N LEU A 57 15.68 -3.09 0.01
CA LEU A 57 16.42 -2.09 -0.79
C LEU A 57 17.36 -1.21 0.03
N GLY A 58 17.66 -1.58 1.28
CA GLY A 58 18.53 -0.80 2.15
C GLY A 58 18.33 -1.16 3.62
N THR A 59 18.69 -0.25 4.50
CA THR A 59 18.42 -0.39 5.93
C THR A 59 17.10 0.25 6.32
N ILE A 60 16.57 -0.12 7.47
CA ILE A 60 15.43 0.58 8.07
C ILE A 60 15.72 2.08 8.29
N ASP A 61 16.98 2.46 8.52
CA ASP A 61 17.37 3.87 8.68
C ASP A 61 17.37 4.62 7.34
N ASP A 62 17.65 3.95 6.23
CA ASP A 62 17.51 4.54 4.90
C ASP A 62 16.03 4.77 4.57
N LEU A 63 15.17 3.81 4.88
CA LEU A 63 13.71 3.97 4.74
C LEU A 63 13.18 5.09 5.64
N ARG A 64 13.67 5.17 6.88
CA ARG A 64 13.31 6.25 7.82
C ARG A 64 13.69 7.62 7.30
N LYS A 65 14.91 7.79 6.76
CA LYS A 65 15.38 9.05 6.14
C LYS A 65 14.62 9.40 4.86
N GLN A 66 14.18 8.38 4.11
CA GLN A 66 13.38 8.57 2.92
C GLN A 66 11.99 9.13 3.28
N ILE A 67 11.32 8.56 4.29
CA ILE A 67 9.98 8.99 4.75
C ILE A 67 10.02 10.38 5.40
N ASP A 68 11.09 10.67 6.15
CA ASP A 68 11.23 11.91 6.94
C ASP A 68 11.69 13.11 6.11
N TYR A 69 10.90 13.48 5.10
CA TYR A 69 11.20 14.60 4.22
C TYR A 69 9.93 15.37 3.83
N TYR A 70 9.79 16.57 4.39
CA TYR A 70 8.56 17.37 4.32
C TYR A 70 8.63 18.58 3.38
N ILE A 71 9.65 18.68 2.54
CA ILE A 71 9.78 19.78 1.58
C ILE A 71 9.09 19.37 0.28
N SER A 72 8.29 20.28 -0.30
CA SER A 72 7.66 20.11 -1.61
C SER A 72 8.13 21.23 -2.56
N PRO A 73 8.50 20.93 -3.82
CA PRO A 73 8.54 19.61 -4.44
C PRO A 73 9.71 18.73 -3.94
N THR A 74 9.55 17.42 -4.13
CA THR A 74 10.41 16.39 -3.52
C THR A 74 11.31 15.71 -4.55
N PRO A 75 12.62 15.57 -4.28
CA PRO A 75 13.50 14.84 -5.19
C PRO A 75 13.25 13.32 -5.12
N PRO A 76 13.55 12.56 -6.19
CA PRO A 76 13.21 11.14 -6.29
C PRO A 76 13.62 10.24 -5.10
N ARG A 77 14.74 10.56 -4.44
CA ARG A 77 15.24 9.82 -3.27
C ARG A 77 14.32 9.84 -2.03
N HIS A 78 13.29 10.69 -2.03
CA HIS A 78 12.30 10.80 -0.95
C HIS A 78 10.88 10.46 -1.44
N TRP A 79 10.74 10.00 -2.69
CA TRP A 79 9.48 9.45 -3.16
C TRP A 79 9.18 8.14 -2.42
N ILE A 80 7.92 7.73 -2.39
CA ILE A 80 7.50 6.49 -1.73
C ILE A 80 8.15 5.26 -2.40
N HIS A 81 8.68 4.33 -1.60
CA HIS A 81 9.33 3.10 -2.10
C HIS A 81 8.39 1.90 -1.97
N MET A 82 8.21 1.22 -3.10
CA MET A 82 7.57 -0.08 -3.15
C MET A 82 8.54 -1.19 -2.68
N PRO A 83 8.06 -2.22 -1.98
CA PRO A 83 6.73 -2.37 -1.37
C PRO A 83 6.65 -1.93 0.10
N HIS A 84 7.76 -1.47 0.68
CA HIS A 84 7.93 -1.30 2.13
C HIS A 84 6.92 -0.34 2.75
N THR A 85 6.75 0.83 2.16
CA THR A 85 5.85 1.86 2.72
C THR A 85 4.38 1.41 2.69
N TRP A 86 3.98 0.54 1.76
CA TRP A 86 2.62 -0.01 1.70
C TRP A 86 2.34 -0.97 2.83
N LEU A 87 3.32 -1.81 3.21
CA LEU A 87 3.19 -2.73 4.33
C LEU A 87 3.13 -1.98 5.66
N ILE A 88 3.95 -0.93 5.83
CA ILE A 88 3.88 -0.05 7.02
C ILE A 88 2.50 0.63 7.07
N PHE A 89 2.03 1.19 5.95
CA PHE A 89 0.72 1.84 5.89
C PHE A 89 -0.44 0.88 6.19
N ALA A 90 -0.44 -0.31 5.57
CA ALA A 90 -1.46 -1.32 5.81
C ALA A 90 -1.50 -1.73 7.30
N THR A 91 -0.32 -1.89 7.90
CA THR A 91 -0.17 -2.26 9.32
C THR A 91 -0.61 -1.15 10.26
N LEU A 92 -0.12 0.07 10.07
CA LEU A 92 -0.45 1.22 10.91
C LEU A 92 -1.96 1.47 10.98
N TYR A 93 -2.62 1.49 9.82
CA TYR A 93 -4.05 1.83 9.73
C TYR A 93 -4.96 0.61 9.81
N GLN A 94 -4.41 -0.61 9.93
CA GLN A 94 -5.15 -1.87 9.93
C GLN A 94 -6.13 -1.92 8.74
N VAL A 95 -5.58 -1.80 7.52
CA VAL A 95 -6.35 -1.82 6.27
C VAL A 95 -5.76 -2.81 5.27
N ILE A 96 -6.58 -3.22 4.30
CA ILE A 96 -6.09 -3.89 3.09
C ILE A 96 -5.69 -2.80 2.11
N LEU A 97 -4.42 -2.75 1.73
CA LEU A 97 -3.94 -1.80 0.72
C LEU A 97 -3.66 -2.53 -0.60
N VAL A 98 -4.33 -2.11 -1.65
CA VAL A 98 -4.13 -2.59 -3.01
C VAL A 98 -3.26 -1.60 -3.76
N HIS A 99 -2.14 -2.07 -4.27
CA HIS A 99 -1.35 -1.33 -5.25
C HIS A 99 -1.63 -1.87 -6.65
N LEU A 100 -2.21 -1.05 -7.51
CA LEU A 100 -2.39 -1.36 -8.92
C LEU A 100 -1.22 -0.82 -9.74
N ASP A 101 -0.56 -1.74 -10.43
CA ASP A 101 0.56 -1.48 -11.31
C ASP A 101 0.41 -2.30 -12.59
N LEU A 102 0.99 -1.80 -13.68
CA LEU A 102 0.99 -2.53 -14.96
C LEU A 102 1.74 -3.87 -14.83
N HIS A 103 2.86 -3.87 -14.12
CA HIS A 103 3.80 -4.99 -14.01
C HIS A 103 3.63 -5.74 -12.69
N GLU A 104 3.53 -5.04 -11.57
CA GLU A 104 3.59 -5.64 -10.23
C GLU A 104 2.43 -5.20 -9.32
N PRO A 105 1.17 -5.50 -9.69
CA PRO A 105 0.04 -5.23 -8.82
C PRO A 105 0.07 -6.19 -7.63
N VAL A 106 -0.13 -5.66 -6.44
CA VAL A 106 -0.04 -6.43 -5.18
C VAL A 106 -1.09 -5.98 -4.17
N THR A 107 -1.44 -6.89 -3.28
CA THR A 107 -2.23 -6.60 -2.07
C THR A 107 -1.32 -6.67 -0.85
N CYS A 108 -1.34 -5.65 -0.02
CA CYS A 108 -0.63 -5.55 1.24
C CYS A 108 -1.62 -5.69 2.39
N LEU A 109 -1.31 -6.59 3.32
CA LEU A 109 -2.07 -6.83 4.54
C LEU A 109 -1.26 -6.33 5.75
N PRO A 110 -1.94 -6.04 6.88
CA PRO A 110 -1.26 -5.72 8.13
C PRO A 110 -0.27 -6.82 8.53
N MET A 111 0.94 -6.44 8.93
CA MET A 111 2.01 -7.36 9.33
C MET A 111 1.84 -7.86 10.77
N ILE A 112 1.18 -7.07 11.62
CA ILE A 112 0.85 -7.38 13.00
C ILE A 112 -0.48 -6.71 13.34
N ALA A 113 -1.20 -7.23 14.33
CA ALA A 113 -2.43 -6.62 14.82
C ALA A 113 -2.52 -6.63 16.35
N PRO A 114 -3.22 -5.65 16.96
CA PRO A 114 -3.51 -5.67 18.39
C PRO A 114 -4.28 -6.94 18.81
N PRO A 115 -4.13 -7.41 20.06
CA PRO A 115 -4.88 -8.55 20.56
C PRO A 115 -6.39 -8.38 20.41
N GLY A 116 -7.07 -9.41 19.88
CA GLY A 116 -8.51 -9.41 19.66
C GLY A 116 -8.97 -8.75 18.35
N SER A 117 -8.03 -8.30 17.49
CA SER A 117 -8.35 -7.78 16.17
C SER A 117 -8.86 -8.85 15.22
N SER A 118 -9.79 -8.47 14.34
CA SER A 118 -10.23 -9.27 13.20
C SER A 118 -9.56 -8.79 11.91
N PRO A 119 -9.55 -9.61 10.84
CA PRO A 119 -9.08 -9.15 9.53
C PRO A 119 -9.77 -7.85 9.09
N PRO A 120 -9.03 -6.90 8.48
CA PRO A 120 -9.60 -5.64 8.06
C PRO A 120 -10.56 -5.80 6.88
N GLU A 121 -11.68 -5.07 6.90
CA GLU A 121 -12.64 -5.02 5.79
C GLU A 121 -12.39 -3.83 4.86
N THR A 122 -11.74 -2.78 5.37
CA THR A 122 -11.46 -1.56 4.62
C THR A 122 -10.40 -1.83 3.56
N ILE A 123 -10.76 -1.61 2.29
CA ILE A 123 -9.86 -1.72 1.16
C ILE A 123 -9.56 -0.33 0.61
N PHE A 124 -8.29 0.04 0.68
CA PHE A 124 -7.76 1.21 0.01
C PHE A 124 -7.01 0.78 -1.24
N CYS A 125 -7.09 1.58 -2.30
CA CYS A 125 -6.40 1.29 -3.54
C CYS A 125 -5.61 2.52 -3.99
N ILE A 126 -4.36 2.29 -4.36
CA ILE A 126 -3.49 3.29 -4.97
C ILE A 126 -2.98 2.72 -6.29
N ALA A 127 -2.86 3.55 -7.32
CA ALA A 127 -2.35 3.11 -8.62
C ALA A 127 -1.17 3.95 -9.08
N ARG A 128 -0.21 3.29 -9.72
CA ARG A 128 0.95 3.94 -10.34
C ARG A 128 0.69 4.23 -11.82
N LEU A 129 0.79 5.49 -12.19
CA LEU A 129 0.77 5.95 -13.59
C LEU A 129 2.21 6.04 -14.10
N HIS A 130 2.70 4.95 -14.70
CA HIS A 130 4.10 4.79 -15.15
C HIS A 130 4.65 5.94 -15.99
N SER A 131 3.90 6.42 -16.98
CA SER A 131 4.33 7.51 -17.87
C SER A 131 4.57 8.84 -17.16
N GLN A 132 3.91 9.06 -16.02
CA GLN A 132 3.96 10.31 -15.26
C GLN A 132 4.76 10.19 -13.97
N GLN A 133 5.19 8.98 -13.60
CA GLN A 133 5.79 8.69 -12.29
C GLN A 133 4.91 9.23 -11.15
N HIS A 134 3.60 9.04 -11.28
CA HIS A 134 2.59 9.63 -10.41
C HIS A 134 1.71 8.55 -9.75
N TYR A 135 1.23 8.85 -8.56
CA TYR A 135 0.28 7.99 -7.83
C TYR A 135 -1.07 8.68 -7.69
N ILE A 136 -2.13 7.87 -7.83
CA ILE A 136 -3.51 8.31 -7.67
C ILE A 136 -4.24 7.44 -6.66
N ALA A 137 -5.22 8.01 -5.96
CA ALA A 137 -6.11 7.28 -5.06
C ALA A 137 -7.32 6.72 -5.82
N ILE A 138 -7.67 5.47 -5.53
CA ILE A 138 -8.76 4.75 -6.19
C ILE A 138 -9.66 4.13 -5.11
N TRP A 139 -10.97 4.22 -5.34
CA TRP A 139 -11.96 3.46 -4.58
C TRP A 139 -12.49 2.34 -5.46
N LEU A 140 -12.45 1.13 -4.90
CA LEU A 140 -12.91 -0.06 -5.57
C LEU A 140 -14.34 -0.39 -5.17
N ASN A 141 -15.11 -0.97 -6.08
CA ASN A 141 -16.39 -1.59 -5.77
C ASN A 141 -16.20 -2.82 -4.87
N ASN A 142 -17.19 -3.17 -4.04
CA ASN A 142 -17.09 -4.27 -3.06
C ASN A 142 -16.65 -5.61 -3.69
N ASN A 143 -17.04 -5.87 -4.94
CA ASN A 143 -16.73 -7.11 -5.66
C ASN A 143 -15.48 -6.99 -6.56
N ALA A 144 -14.65 -5.96 -6.39
CA ALA A 144 -13.47 -5.77 -7.20
C ALA A 144 -12.50 -6.94 -7.03
N GLN A 145 -11.95 -7.43 -8.14
CA GLN A 145 -10.89 -8.44 -8.12
C GLN A 145 -9.63 -7.84 -7.49
N LEU A 146 -8.90 -8.63 -6.70
CA LEU A 146 -7.72 -8.15 -5.97
C LEU A 146 -6.45 -8.80 -6.50
N PRO A 147 -5.34 -8.06 -6.65
CA PRO A 147 -4.05 -8.66 -6.95
C PRO A 147 -3.60 -9.63 -5.85
N PRO A 148 -2.65 -10.54 -6.13
CA PRO A 148 -2.08 -11.43 -5.12
C PRO A 148 -1.52 -10.68 -3.92
N VAL A 149 -1.60 -11.30 -2.73
CA VAL A 149 -0.92 -10.79 -1.54
C VAL A 149 0.58 -10.81 -1.78
N ILE A 150 1.28 -9.74 -1.36
CA ILE A 150 2.72 -9.67 -1.52
C ILE A 150 3.43 -10.78 -0.74
N THR A 151 4.37 -11.46 -1.39
CA THR A 151 5.08 -12.61 -0.82
C THR A 151 5.79 -12.28 0.50
N THR A 152 6.32 -11.06 0.64
CA THR A 152 6.92 -10.56 1.88
C THR A 152 5.97 -10.71 3.07
N TRP A 153 4.67 -10.47 2.91
CA TRP A 153 3.72 -10.66 4.00
C TRP A 153 3.65 -12.14 4.40
N SER A 154 3.55 -13.06 3.44
CA SER A 154 3.48 -14.50 3.70
C SER A 154 4.68 -15.04 4.49
N TYR A 155 5.87 -14.45 4.33
CA TYR A 155 7.08 -14.90 5.02
C TYR A 155 7.31 -14.26 6.39
N TYR A 156 6.88 -13.01 6.59
CA TYR A 156 7.32 -12.20 7.72
C TYR A 156 6.18 -11.68 8.62
N HIS A 157 4.92 -11.99 8.31
CA HIS A 157 3.81 -11.58 9.17
C HIS A 157 3.90 -12.23 10.56
N ASP A 158 3.43 -11.50 11.56
CA ASP A 158 3.30 -11.99 12.92
C ASP A 158 2.18 -13.02 13.04
N ALA A 159 2.29 -13.92 14.01
CA ALA A 159 1.29 -14.96 14.24
C ALA A 159 -0.14 -14.41 14.45
N SER A 160 -0.28 -13.19 14.99
CA SER A 160 -1.56 -12.50 15.23
C SER A 160 -2.42 -12.30 13.97
N VAL A 161 -1.80 -12.25 12.79
CA VAL A 161 -2.50 -12.01 11.50
C VAL A 161 -2.50 -13.24 10.59
N THR A 162 -2.16 -14.42 11.12
CA THR A 162 -2.17 -15.67 10.36
C THR A 162 -3.57 -15.93 9.78
N GLY A 163 -3.65 -16.19 8.48
CA GLY A 163 -4.90 -16.49 7.77
C GLY A 163 -5.73 -15.28 7.35
N TRP A 164 -5.24 -14.05 7.58
CA TRP A 164 -5.95 -12.82 7.15
C TRP A 164 -6.05 -12.66 5.63
N ASP A 165 -5.29 -13.43 4.85
CA ASP A 165 -5.38 -13.55 3.40
C ASP A 165 -6.53 -14.46 2.94
N THR A 166 -6.99 -15.39 3.79
CA THR A 166 -8.00 -16.39 3.45
C THR A 166 -9.30 -15.79 2.88
N PRO A 167 -9.88 -14.71 3.47
CA PRO A 167 -11.07 -14.08 2.92
C PRO A 167 -10.89 -13.51 1.50
N LEU A 168 -9.65 -13.24 1.07
CA LEU A 168 -9.33 -12.60 -0.20
C LEU A 168 -9.08 -13.59 -1.34
N LEU A 169 -8.86 -14.88 -1.02
CA LEU A 169 -8.43 -15.90 -1.99
C LEU A 169 -9.36 -16.01 -3.21
N HIS A 170 -10.68 -15.90 -3.02
CA HIS A 170 -11.63 -15.93 -4.13
C HIS A 170 -11.42 -14.77 -5.13
N ARG A 171 -11.24 -13.55 -4.61
CA ARG A 171 -11.03 -12.34 -5.41
C ARG A 171 -9.66 -12.36 -6.09
N ILE A 172 -8.66 -12.93 -5.44
CA ILE A 172 -7.30 -13.12 -5.96
C ILE A 172 -7.27 -14.15 -7.10
N LYS A 173 -8.00 -15.26 -6.94
CA LYS A 173 -8.13 -16.28 -7.99
C LYS A 173 -8.72 -15.67 -9.27
N GLN A 174 -9.83 -14.94 -9.14
CA GLN A 174 -10.48 -14.27 -10.28
C GLN A 174 -9.56 -13.23 -10.97
N PHE A 175 -8.81 -12.46 -10.19
CA PHE A 175 -7.84 -11.50 -10.73
C PHE A 175 -6.76 -12.21 -11.57
N THR A 176 -6.22 -13.31 -11.03
CA THR A 176 -5.12 -14.06 -11.65
C THR A 176 -5.55 -14.73 -12.95
N GLU A 177 -6.72 -15.38 -12.95
CA GLU A 177 -7.32 -16.00 -14.14
C GLU A 177 -7.54 -14.97 -15.26
N ARG A 178 -8.10 -13.81 -14.93
CA ARG A 178 -8.32 -12.73 -15.90
C ARG A 178 -7.01 -12.17 -16.45
N ARG A 179 -5.98 -12.02 -15.62
CA ARG A 179 -4.68 -11.48 -16.03
C ARG A 179 -3.94 -12.42 -16.98
N ASN A 180 -4.00 -13.72 -16.72
CA ASN A 180 -3.39 -14.73 -17.61
C ASN A 180 -4.09 -14.77 -18.96
N PHE A 181 -5.42 -14.70 -18.99
CA PHE A 181 -6.19 -14.63 -20.24
C PHE A 181 -5.82 -13.43 -21.12
N ILE A 182 -5.50 -12.28 -20.52
CA ILE A 182 -5.09 -11.08 -21.28
C ILE A 182 -3.65 -11.19 -21.81
N ARG A 183 -2.79 -11.97 -21.13
CA ARG A 183 -1.37 -12.14 -21.49
C ARG A 183 -1.15 -13.22 -22.54
N ASP A 184 -2.03 -14.21 -22.63
CA ASP A 184 -1.99 -15.31 -23.60
C ASP A 184 -3.23 -15.26 -24.54
N PRO A 185 -3.24 -14.38 -25.57
CA PRO A 185 -4.31 -14.33 -26.57
C PRO A 185 -4.28 -15.49 -27.57
#